data_AF-A0A821LJ27-F1
#
_entry.id   AF-A0A821LJ27-F1
#
_cell.length_a   1.000
_cell.length_b   1.000
_cell.length_c   1.000
_cell.angle_alpha   90.00
_cell.angle_beta   90.00
_cell.angle_gamma   90.00
#
_symmetry.space_group_name_H-M   'P 1'
#
loop_
_entity.id
_entity.type
_entity.pdbx_description
1 polymer ?
#
loop_
_entity_poly.entity_id
_entity_poly.type
_entity_poly.pdbx_seq_one_letter_code
_entity_poly.pdbx_strand_id
1 'polypeptide(L)'
;AGKSEILIEFDLSTSFTIQLDDKISTVQYLPPLSLIINYHDEYPSDDPPSFILSCFYFSTIDLENLCQKIDNFSFIPGEVCVYDWIELIKQEITNKFIIRTNFEEQQNDPRALNGYTMENAKKFFNI
;
A
#
# COMPACT_ATOMS: atom_id res chain seq x y z
N ALA A 1 11.85 -14.92 15.79
CA ALA A 1 11.26 -13.84 14.98
C ALA A 1 11.70 -13.96 13.52
N GLY A 2 10.76 -13.88 12.58
CA GLY A 2 11.00 -14.04 11.13
C GLY A 2 10.48 -12.83 10.34
N LYS A 3 11.10 -12.55 9.18
CA LYS A 3 10.67 -11.49 8.27
C LYS A 3 10.17 -12.10 6.96
N SER A 4 9.02 -11.62 6.47
CA SER A 4 8.46 -12.03 5.18
C SER A 4 8.13 -10.79 4.36
N GLU A 5 8.31 -10.86 3.04
CA GLU A 5 7.85 -9.85 2.09
C GLU A 5 6.77 -10.48 1.21
N ILE A 6 5.63 -9.80 1.13
CA ILE A 6 4.48 -10.20 0.35
C ILE A 6 4.25 -9.13 -0.71
N LEU A 7 4.33 -9.55 -1.97
CA LEU A 7 4.01 -8.68 -3.11
C LEU A 7 2.51 -8.76 -3.38
N ILE A 8 1.82 -7.64 -3.15
CA ILE A 8 0.39 -7.52 -3.38
C ILE A 8 0.21 -7.02 -4.81
N GLU A 9 -0.15 -7.95 -5.69
CA GLU A 9 -0.57 -7.63 -7.05
C GLU A 9 -2.01 -7.14 -7.07
N PHE A 10 -2.26 -6.19 -7.97
CA PHE A 10 -3.57 -5.58 -8.17
C PHE A 10 -4.13 -6.04 -9.51
N ASP A 11 -5.21 -6.80 -9.46
CA ASP A 11 -5.97 -7.15 -10.66
C ASP A 11 -6.88 -5.96 -11.01
N LEU A 12 -6.40 -5.17 -11.96
CA LEU A 12 -7.14 -4.05 -12.52
C LEU A 12 -8.09 -4.62 -13.57
N SER A 13 -9.23 -5.12 -13.11
CA SER A 13 -10.30 -5.65 -13.98
C SER A 13 -10.71 -4.67 -15.09
N THR A 14 -10.45 -3.37 -14.90
CA THR A 14 -10.54 -2.33 -15.92
C THR A 14 -9.34 -1.39 -15.83
N SER A 15 -8.91 -0.87 -16.99
CA SER A 15 -7.89 0.18 -17.03
C SER A 15 -8.41 1.44 -16.34
N PHE A 16 -7.58 2.08 -15.52
CA PHE A 16 -7.92 3.37 -14.91
C PHE A 16 -7.07 4.49 -15.50
N THR A 17 -7.53 5.71 -15.30
CA THR A 17 -6.90 6.91 -15.82
C THR A 17 -6.18 7.65 -14.71
N ILE A 18 -4.90 7.92 -14.93
CA ILE A 18 -4.11 8.79 -14.07
C ILE A 18 -3.98 10.16 -14.73
N GLN A 19 -4.01 11.19 -13.90
CA GLN A 19 -3.69 12.54 -14.32
C GLN A 19 -2.46 13.01 -13.56
N LEU A 20 -1.40 13.31 -14.29
CA LEU A 20 -0.14 13.87 -13.80
C LEU A 20 0.06 15.21 -14.50
N ASP A 21 -0.07 16.29 -13.73
CA ASP A 21 -0.14 17.67 -14.24
C ASP A 21 -1.26 17.81 -15.29
N ASP A 22 -0.92 18.23 -16.51
CA ASP A 22 -1.83 18.38 -17.66
C ASP A 22 -1.92 17.12 -18.54
N LYS A 23 -1.22 16.04 -18.17
CA LYS A 23 -1.18 14.82 -18.97
C LYS A 23 -2.04 13.73 -18.33
N ILE A 24 -2.82 13.09 -19.20
CA ILE A 24 -3.72 12.00 -18.87
C ILE A 24 -3.15 10.73 -19.51
N SER A 25 -3.04 9.65 -18.74
CA SER A 25 -2.62 8.33 -19.26
C SER A 25 -3.50 7.23 -18.72
N THR A 26 -3.67 6.19 -19.52
CA THR A 26 -4.44 5.00 -19.16
C THR A 26 -3.47 3.91 -18.70
N VAL A 27 -3.67 3.42 -17.48
CA VAL A 27 -2.85 2.38 -16.85
C VAL A 27 -3.63 1.08 -16.84
N GLN A 28 -3.00 0.01 -17.32
CA GLN A 28 -3.56 -1.34 -17.33
C GLN A 28 -2.92 -2.25 -16.28
N TYR A 29 -1.71 -1.91 -15.82
CA TYR A 29 -0.96 -2.71 -14.85
C TYR A 29 -0.25 -1.78 -13.87
N LEU A 30 -0.28 -2.17 -12.61
CA LEU A 30 0.51 -1.56 -11.56
C LEU A 30 1.53 -2.57 -11.06
N PRO A 31 2.76 -2.15 -10.79
CA PRO A 31 3.69 -3.02 -10.10
C PRO A 31 3.19 -3.24 -8.66
N PRO A 32 3.58 -4.34 -8.02
CA PRO A 32 3.01 -4.74 -6.74
C PRO A 32 3.37 -3.76 -5.62
N LEU A 33 2.50 -3.71 -4.60
CA LEU A 33 2.81 -3.09 -3.31
C LEU A 33 3.55 -4.13 -2.45
N SER A 34 4.65 -3.73 -1.82
CA SER A 34 5.35 -4.59 -0.86
C SER A 34 4.75 -4.43 0.53
N LEU A 35 4.20 -5.51 1.07
CA LEU A 35 3.84 -5.66 2.48
C LEU A 35 4.92 -6.50 3.16
N ILE A 36 5.71 -5.85 4.02
CA ILE A 36 6.79 -6.51 4.75
C ILE A 36 6.28 -6.79 6.17
N ILE A 37 6.21 -8.06 6.54
CA ILE A 37 5.76 -8.51 7.86
C ILE A 37 6.97 -8.92 8.69
N ASN A 38 7.04 -8.43 9.93
CA ASN A 38 7.99 -8.92 10.93
C ASN A 38 7.22 -9.65 12.05
N TYR A 39 7.34 -10.98 12.04
CA TYR A 39 6.74 -11.87 13.03
C TYR A 39 7.60 -11.93 14.28
N HIS A 40 6.97 -11.72 15.43
CA HIS A 40 7.54 -12.04 16.74
C HIS A 40 7.17 -13.49 17.12
N ASP A 41 7.73 -14.00 18.22
CA ASP A 41 7.63 -15.42 18.58
C ASP A 41 6.26 -15.79 19.17
N GLU A 42 5.53 -14.79 19.67
CA GLU A 42 4.20 -14.93 20.27
C GLU A 42 3.05 -14.79 19.25
N TYR A 43 3.33 -14.52 17.98
CA TYR A 43 2.29 -14.51 16.94
C TYR A 43 1.90 -15.95 16.54
N PRO A 44 0.60 -16.28 16.37
CA PRO A 44 -0.59 -15.42 16.45
C PRO A 44 -1.28 -15.41 17.81
N SER A 45 -0.60 -15.80 18.89
CA SER A 45 -1.23 -16.02 20.20
C SER A 45 -1.73 -14.74 20.87
N ASP A 46 -0.89 -13.71 21.01
CA ASP A 46 -1.23 -12.55 21.84
C ASP A 46 -1.51 -11.28 21.04
N ASP A 47 -0.63 -10.95 20.09
CA ASP A 47 -0.66 -9.69 19.33
C ASP A 47 -0.44 -9.92 17.82
N PRO A 48 -0.90 -8.99 16.96
CA PRO A 48 -0.62 -9.03 15.52
C PRO A 48 0.86 -8.73 15.23
N PRO A 49 1.38 -9.17 14.06
CA PRO A 49 2.77 -8.93 13.72
C PRO A 49 2.98 -7.45 13.35
N SER A 50 4.22 -6.97 13.40
CA SER A 50 4.51 -5.63 12.89
C SER A 50 4.65 -5.64 11.36
N PHE A 51 4.39 -4.50 10.71
CA PHE A 51 4.45 -4.41 9.26
C PHE A 51 5.06 -3.09 8.76
N ILE A 52 5.47 -3.11 7.49
CA ILE A 52 5.89 -1.95 6.71
C ILE A 52 5.18 -2.05 5.34
N LEU A 53 4.61 -0.94 4.87
CA LEU A 53 4.08 -0.82 3.51
C LEU A 53 5.08 -0.03 2.65
N SER A 54 5.38 -0.55 1.47
CA SER A 54 6.17 0.18 0.48
C SER A 54 5.52 0.16 -0.89
N CYS A 55 5.39 1.36 -1.46
CA CYS A 55 4.85 1.56 -2.79
C CYS A 55 5.45 2.83 -3.39
N PHE A 56 5.63 2.87 -4.71
CA PHE A 56 6.21 4.00 -5.44
C PHE A 56 5.20 4.79 -6.27
N TYR A 57 3.91 4.45 -6.22
CA TYR A 57 2.82 5.17 -6.89
C TYR A 57 1.67 5.59 -5.94
N PHE A 58 1.82 5.33 -4.65
CA PHE A 58 0.95 5.88 -3.61
C PHE A 58 1.63 7.05 -2.91
N SER A 59 0.84 8.06 -2.55
CA SER A 59 1.34 9.13 -1.71
C SER A 59 1.65 8.63 -0.30
N THR A 60 2.50 9.36 0.42
CA THR A 60 2.78 9.06 1.82
C THR A 60 1.50 9.08 2.65
N ILE A 61 0.63 10.07 2.45
CA ILE A 61 -0.68 10.18 3.14
C ILE A 61 -1.56 8.96 2.86
N ASP A 62 -1.57 8.45 1.63
CA ASP A 62 -2.36 7.26 1.31
C ASP A 62 -1.81 6.00 1.97
N LEU A 63 -0.49 5.82 2.00
CA LEU A 63 0.15 4.71 2.71
C LEU A 63 -0.06 4.81 4.22
N GLU A 64 -0.01 6.01 4.80
CA GLU A 64 -0.32 6.25 6.21
C GLU A 64 -1.76 5.88 6.56
N ASN A 65 -2.71 6.29 5.72
CA ASN A 65 -4.11 5.90 5.89
C ASN A 65 -4.29 4.38 5.81
N LEU A 66 -3.54 3.68 4.94
CA LEU A 66 -3.55 2.22 4.91
C LEU A 66 -2.96 1.62 6.19
N CYS A 67 -1.83 2.14 6.68
CA CYS A 67 -1.27 1.73 7.97
C CYS A 67 -2.29 1.86 9.09
N GLN A 68 -2.96 3.01 9.20
CA GLN A 68 -4.00 3.24 10.22
C GLN A 68 -5.20 2.30 10.07
N LYS A 69 -5.61 1.95 8.85
CA LYS A 69 -6.69 0.99 8.63
C LYS A 69 -6.30 -0.42 9.05
N ILE A 70 -5.06 -0.82 8.81
CA ILE A 70 -4.50 -2.10 9.27
C ILE A 70 -4.41 -2.11 10.80
N ASP A 71 -3.94 -1.02 11.42
CA ASP A 71 -3.87 -0.90 12.88
C ASP A 71 -5.24 -1.01 13.57
N ASN A 72 -6.29 -0.50 12.92
CA ASN A 72 -7.67 -0.59 13.40
C ASN A 72 -8.35 -1.92 13.05
N PHE A 73 -7.67 -2.81 12.32
CA PHE A 73 -8.21 -4.13 12.01
C PHE A 73 -8.29 -4.96 13.30
N SER A 74 -9.46 -5.55 13.58
CA SER A 74 -9.66 -6.31 14.80
C SER A 74 -8.85 -7.61 14.75
N PHE A 75 -7.88 -7.72 15.65
CA PHE A 75 -7.11 -8.95 15.84
C PHE A 75 -7.79 -9.86 16.88
N ILE A 76 -7.92 -11.13 16.55
CA ILE A 76 -8.42 -12.17 17.46
C ILE A 76 -7.22 -13.01 17.91
N PRO A 77 -6.89 -13.03 19.21
CA PRO A 77 -5.85 -13.88 19.76
C PRO A 77 -5.99 -15.35 19.33
N GLY A 78 -4.93 -15.90 18.74
CA GLY A 78 -4.87 -17.25 18.17
C GLY A 78 -5.18 -17.33 16.67
N GLU A 79 -5.60 -16.24 16.02
CA GLU A 79 -5.96 -16.22 14.59
C GLU A 79 -4.94 -15.47 13.70
N VAL A 80 -4.79 -15.94 12.46
CA VAL A 80 -3.86 -15.36 11.50
C VAL A 80 -4.54 -14.23 10.73
N CYS A 81 -4.15 -12.97 10.98
CA CYS A 81 -4.74 -11.77 10.35
C CYS A 81 -4.06 -11.29 9.05
N VAL A 82 -2.90 -11.84 8.65
CA VAL A 82 -2.12 -11.28 7.52
C VAL A 82 -2.86 -11.39 6.18
N TYR A 83 -3.68 -12.43 5.99
CA TYR A 83 -4.48 -12.57 4.78
C TYR A 83 -5.58 -11.50 4.70
N ASP A 84 -6.23 -11.19 5.81
CA ASP A 84 -7.25 -10.16 5.86
C ASP A 84 -6.66 -8.77 5.57
N TRP A 85 -5.43 -8.51 6.03
CA TRP A 85 -4.71 -7.28 5.69
C TRP A 85 -4.48 -7.14 4.20
N ILE A 86 -4.09 -8.23 3.52
CA ILE A 86 -3.89 -8.23 2.07
C ILE A 86 -5.21 -7.91 1.35
N GLU A 87 -6.32 -8.51 1.79
CA GLU A 87 -7.64 -8.24 1.21
C GLU A 87 -8.09 -6.79 1.45
N LEU A 88 -7.91 -6.26 2.66
CA LEU A 88 -8.20 -4.87 3.00
C LEU A 88 -7.40 -3.91 2.10
N ILE A 89 -6.10 -4.14 1.94
CA ILE A 89 -5.23 -3.32 1.09
C ILE A 89 -5.74 -3.34 -0.36
N LYS A 90 -6.07 -4.52 -0.90
CA LYS A 90 -6.60 -4.64 -2.27
C LYS A 90 -7.92 -3.88 -2.45
N GLN A 91 -8.84 -3.98 -1.48
CA GLN A 91 -10.12 -3.28 -1.54
C GLN A 91 -9.95 -1.75 -1.51
N GLU A 92 -9.14 -1.26 -0.58
CA GLU A 92 -8.89 0.18 -0.41
C GLU A 92 -8.26 0.82 -1.65
N ILE A 93 -7.29 0.12 -2.23
CA ILE A 93 -6.57 0.57 -3.42
C ILE A 93 -7.51 0.59 -4.64
N THR A 94 -8.32 -0.45 -4.84
CA THR A 94 -9.31 -0.53 -5.93
C THR A 94 -10.32 0.62 -5.86
N ASN A 95 -10.76 0.99 -4.65
CA ASN A 95 -11.73 2.06 -4.47
C ASN A 95 -11.15 3.48 -4.66
N LYS A 96 -9.82 3.64 -4.55
CA LYS A 96 -9.13 4.95 -4.56
C LYS A 96 -8.58 5.38 -5.92
N PHE A 97 -8.66 4.58 -6.98
CA PHE A 97 -7.90 4.79 -8.24
C PHE A 97 -8.28 5.99 -9.14
N ILE A 98 -8.83 7.06 -8.57
CA ILE A 98 -8.68 8.41 -9.12
C ILE A 98 -7.40 8.99 -8.50
N ILE A 99 -6.22 8.64 -9.02
CA ILE A 99 -4.95 9.20 -8.52
C ILE A 99 -4.94 10.70 -8.83
N ARG A 100 -4.95 11.53 -7.78
CA ARG A 100 -4.82 12.98 -7.85
C ARG A 100 -3.42 13.37 -7.41
N THR A 101 -2.58 13.88 -8.30
CA THR A 101 -1.15 14.08 -8.00
C THR A 101 -0.79 15.39 -7.28
N ASN A 102 -1.72 15.98 -6.54
CA ASN A 102 -1.42 17.08 -5.62
C ASN A 102 -1.30 16.51 -4.21
N PHE A 103 -0.21 15.81 -3.94
CA PHE A 103 0.06 15.28 -2.61
C PHE A 103 1.02 16.21 -1.88
N GLU A 104 0.61 16.71 -0.72
CA GLU A 104 1.52 17.40 0.19
C GLU A 104 2.43 16.35 0.84
N GLU A 105 3.74 16.50 0.66
CA GLU A 105 4.75 15.59 1.21
C GLU A 105 4.98 15.90 2.69
N GLN A 106 4.23 15.23 3.57
CA GLN A 106 4.57 15.15 4.99
C GLN A 106 4.57 13.66 5.38
N GLN A 107 5.76 13.11 5.61
CA GLN A 107 5.91 11.76 6.17
C GLN A 107 5.88 11.84 7.69
N ASN A 108 4.82 11.31 8.27
CA ASN A 108 4.57 11.26 9.70
C ASN A 108 4.63 9.82 10.24
N ASP A 109 4.38 8.80 9.42
CA ASP A 109 4.49 7.38 9.81
C ASP A 109 5.77 6.71 9.23
N PRO A 110 6.65 6.14 10.07
CA PRO A 110 7.87 5.46 9.62
C PRO A 110 7.61 4.15 8.86
N ARG A 111 6.39 3.59 8.94
CA ARG A 111 6.00 2.35 8.23
C ARG A 111 5.53 2.59 6.81
N ALA A 112 5.19 3.84 6.46
CA ALA A 112 4.80 4.26 5.13
C ALA A 112 6.05 4.63 4.31
N LEU A 113 6.74 3.62 3.77
CA LEU A 113 7.94 3.85 2.97
C LEU A 113 7.58 4.18 1.53
N ASN A 114 7.54 5.48 1.27
CA ASN A 114 7.25 6.04 -0.03
C ASN A 114 8.53 6.12 -0.90
N GLY A 115 8.52 5.49 -2.08
CA GLY A 115 9.52 5.70 -3.14
C GLY A 115 9.06 6.64 -4.27
N TYR A 116 7.82 7.15 -4.17
CA TYR A 116 7.20 8.10 -5.08
C TYR A 116 7.96 9.41 -5.04
N THR A 117 8.48 9.78 -6.19
CA THR A 117 8.76 11.17 -6.54
C THR A 117 7.93 11.47 -7.79
N MET A 118 7.56 12.74 -7.99
CA MET A 118 6.88 13.15 -9.22
C MET A 118 7.68 12.75 -10.48
N GLU A 119 9.01 12.77 -10.39
CA GLU A 119 9.92 12.34 -11.45
C GLU A 119 9.83 10.83 -11.73
N ASN A 120 9.82 10.00 -10.68
CA ASN A 120 9.67 8.54 -10.81
C ASN A 120 8.30 8.17 -11.38
N ALA A 121 7.24 8.88 -10.96
CA ALA A 121 5.89 8.69 -11.47
C ALA A 121 5.81 9.03 -12.97
N LYS A 122 6.33 10.19 -13.37
CA LYS A 122 6.43 10.61 -14.78
C LYS A 122 7.15 9.57 -15.64
N LYS A 123 8.32 9.11 -15.17
CA LYS A 123 9.09 8.05 -15.85
C LYS A 123 8.31 6.74 -15.95
N PHE A 124 7.64 6.32 -14.88
CA PHE A 124 6.92 5.04 -14.84
C PHE A 124 5.69 5.04 -15.75
N PHE A 125 4.92 6.11 -15.70
CA PHE A 125 3.69 6.22 -16.47
C PHE A 125 3.91 6.70 -17.92
N ASN A 126 5.16 6.94 -18.31
CA ASN A 126 5.54 7.49 -19.62
C ASN A 126 4.91 8.88 -19.88
N ILE A 127 4.95 9.73 -18.86
CA ILE A 127 4.34 11.06 -18.81
C ILE A 127 5.40 12.15 -18.71
#